data_AF-A0AAU4U2W8-F1
#
_entry.id   AF-A0AAU4U2W8-F1
#
_cell.length_a   1.000
_cell.length_b   1.000
_cell.length_c   1.000
_cell.angle_alpha   90.00
_cell.angle_beta   90.00
_cell.angle_gamma   90.00
#
_symmetry.space_group_name_H-M   'P 1'
#
loop_
_entity.id
_entity.type
_entity.pdbx_description
1 polymer ?
#
loop_
_entity_poly.entity_id
_entity_poly.type
_entity_poly.pdbx_seq_one_letter_code
_entity_poly.pdbx_strand_id
1 'polypeptide(L)'
;MIHITLGAMRYVSPKEDQLGRDHVGWDPNMDDEALFRANRGCWVLGERADREQYALLSAQGVVRQAIEIDRLVAVSGGRRAIEGRFLEAGHPVHDAYVGKPQPIEPVRNPVTYFESPHAARTCGCGCGAPVTLGWFLTGHDQKALHDRVAKIGTVHQFIGWFDRVYAEDARTMSSRITSITAHTNDKTTCSAHGAAAKCARLIADVVLSDAGSDHVEWAVCARWLRENPDATAWLESHPEAAALLNAS
;
A
#
# COMPACT_ATOMS: atom_id res chain seq x y z
N MET A 1 -0.21 -18.07 11.19
CA MET A 1 1.00 -18.14 10.35
C MET A 1 0.60 -18.45 8.91
N ILE A 2 1.24 -17.82 7.91
CA ILE A 2 1.01 -18.12 6.49
C ILE A 2 1.82 -19.38 6.11
N HIS A 3 1.23 -20.28 5.32
CA HIS A 3 1.91 -21.41 4.71
C HIS A 3 1.68 -21.40 3.20
N ILE A 4 2.76 -21.48 2.43
CA ILE A 4 2.76 -21.41 0.98
C ILE A 4 3.42 -22.67 0.41
N THR A 5 2.65 -23.45 -0.35
CA THR A 5 3.17 -24.63 -1.05
C THR A 5 3.73 -24.22 -2.40
N LEU A 6 5.00 -24.54 -2.65
CA LEU A 6 5.72 -24.26 -3.88
C LEU A 6 5.61 -25.43 -4.86
N GLY A 7 5.52 -25.09 -6.15
CA GLY A 7 5.74 -26.04 -7.23
C GLY A 7 7.22 -26.21 -7.56
N ALA A 8 7.53 -27.11 -8.49
CA ALA A 8 8.86 -27.23 -9.07
C ALA A 8 9.30 -25.92 -9.74
N MET A 9 10.61 -25.66 -9.71
CA MET A 9 11.18 -24.48 -10.36
C MET A 9 10.83 -24.44 -11.85
N ARG A 10 10.46 -23.25 -12.31
CA ARG A 10 10.24 -22.96 -13.72
C ARG A 10 10.72 -21.55 -14.05
N TYR A 11 11.18 -21.39 -15.28
CA TYR A 11 11.52 -20.08 -15.81
C TYR A 11 10.25 -19.25 -16.07
N VAL A 12 10.40 -17.94 -15.89
CA VAL A 12 9.41 -16.91 -16.21
C VAL A 12 10.10 -15.77 -16.95
N SER A 13 9.36 -15.02 -17.76
CA SER A 13 9.90 -13.83 -18.40
C SER A 13 10.02 -12.69 -17.38
N PRO A 14 11.21 -12.11 -17.16
CA PRO A 14 11.36 -10.94 -16.27
C PRO A 14 10.54 -9.73 -16.70
N LYS A 15 10.17 -9.64 -17.99
CA LYS A 15 9.32 -8.56 -18.50
C LYS A 15 7.83 -8.74 -18.16
N GLU A 16 7.42 -9.98 -17.92
CA GLU A 16 6.02 -10.33 -17.62
C GLU A 16 5.81 -10.60 -16.12
N ASP A 17 6.86 -11.01 -15.41
CA ASP A 17 6.82 -11.21 -13.98
C ASP A 17 6.73 -9.87 -13.23
N GLN A 18 5.77 -9.79 -12.31
CA GLN A 18 5.46 -8.55 -11.59
C GLN A 18 6.58 -8.09 -10.64
N LEU A 19 7.56 -8.94 -10.37
CA LEU A 19 8.73 -8.67 -9.56
C LEU A 19 10.04 -8.71 -10.35
N GLY A 20 9.97 -8.82 -11.68
CA GLY A 20 11.16 -8.87 -12.55
C GLY A 20 11.98 -10.14 -12.42
N ARG A 21 11.38 -11.25 -11.95
CA ARG A 21 12.09 -12.53 -11.75
C ARG A 21 12.27 -13.26 -13.07
N ASP A 22 13.32 -14.06 -13.14
CA ASP A 22 13.60 -15.00 -14.24
C ASP A 22 13.16 -16.44 -13.91
N HIS A 23 12.87 -16.74 -12.63
CA HIS A 23 12.33 -18.02 -12.20
C HIS A 23 11.45 -17.92 -10.95
N VAL A 24 10.60 -18.94 -10.76
CA VAL A 24 9.74 -19.12 -9.57
C VAL A 24 9.68 -20.59 -9.19
N GLY A 25 9.27 -20.91 -7.97
CA GLY A 25 9.19 -22.28 -7.45
C GLY A 25 10.47 -22.70 -6.75
N TRP A 26 10.63 -24.01 -6.53
CA TRP A 26 11.73 -24.58 -5.76
C TRP A 26 12.56 -25.59 -6.57
N ASP A 27 13.88 -25.52 -6.42
CA ASP A 27 14.85 -26.50 -6.91
C ASP A 27 15.78 -26.90 -5.75
N PRO A 28 16.20 -28.18 -5.65
CA PRO A 28 17.08 -28.63 -4.57
C PRO A 28 18.46 -27.97 -4.54
N ASN A 29 18.90 -27.31 -5.61
CA ASN A 29 20.19 -26.62 -5.68
C ASN A 29 20.10 -25.11 -5.39
N MET A 30 18.90 -24.59 -5.10
CA MET A 30 18.75 -23.20 -4.67
C MET A 30 19.30 -23.02 -3.25
N ASP A 31 20.04 -21.93 -3.05
CA ASP A 31 20.30 -21.41 -1.72
C ASP A 31 19.09 -20.65 -1.16
N ASP A 32 19.16 -20.26 0.12
CA ASP A 32 18.07 -19.59 0.82
C ASP A 32 17.73 -18.23 0.21
N GLU A 33 18.73 -17.48 -0.27
CA GLU A 33 18.51 -16.16 -0.87
C GLU A 33 17.79 -16.28 -2.22
N ALA A 34 18.20 -17.22 -3.06
CA ALA A 34 17.55 -17.53 -4.32
C ALA A 34 16.12 -18.01 -4.08
N LEU A 35 15.92 -18.92 -3.11
CA LEU A 35 14.60 -19.42 -2.72
C LEU A 35 13.68 -18.27 -2.28
N PHE A 36 14.18 -17.37 -1.44
CA PHE A 36 13.43 -16.20 -0.97
C PHE A 36 13.08 -15.28 -2.14
N ARG A 37 14.07 -14.86 -2.94
CA ARG A 37 13.87 -13.94 -4.08
C ARG A 37 12.89 -14.50 -5.10
N ALA A 38 12.98 -15.79 -5.42
CA ALA A 38 12.10 -16.46 -6.37
C ALA A 38 10.65 -16.54 -5.87
N ASN A 39 10.42 -16.62 -4.56
CA ASN A 39 9.10 -16.94 -3.99
C ASN A 39 8.52 -15.86 -3.07
N ARG A 40 9.17 -14.70 -2.94
CA ARG A 40 8.71 -13.59 -2.10
C ARG A 40 7.39 -12.96 -2.54
N GLY A 41 6.83 -13.26 -3.71
CA GLY A 41 5.58 -12.60 -4.09
C GLY A 41 4.85 -13.11 -5.32
N CYS A 42 3.86 -12.30 -5.70
CA CYS A 42 2.76 -12.63 -6.62
C CYS A 42 1.73 -13.59 -6.00
N TRP A 43 1.50 -13.49 -4.69
CA TRP A 43 0.52 -14.32 -3.97
C TRP A 43 -0.82 -13.61 -3.84
N VAL A 44 -1.90 -14.38 -3.91
CA VAL A 44 -3.24 -13.88 -3.55
C VAL A 44 -3.36 -13.99 -2.03
N LEU A 45 -3.01 -12.91 -1.33
CA LEU A 45 -3.13 -12.79 0.11
C LEU A 45 -4.39 -11.98 0.43
N GLY A 46 -5.21 -12.44 1.38
CA GLY A 46 -6.40 -11.72 1.88
C GLY A 46 -6.14 -10.97 3.19
N GLU A 47 -7.12 -10.24 3.73
CA GLU A 47 -6.95 -9.39 4.93
C GLU A 47 -6.34 -10.11 6.14
N ARG A 48 -6.54 -11.42 6.25
CA ARG A 48 -5.91 -12.23 7.30
C ARG A 48 -4.39 -12.08 7.30
N ALA A 49 -3.77 -12.04 6.12
CA ALA A 49 -2.32 -11.97 5.97
C ALA A 49 -1.71 -10.73 6.63
N ASP A 50 -2.44 -9.62 6.72
CA ASP A 50 -1.98 -8.38 7.34
C ASP A 50 -1.78 -8.50 8.87
N ARG A 51 -2.30 -9.58 9.47
CA ARG A 51 -2.15 -9.89 10.89
C ARG A 51 -1.08 -10.94 11.17
N GLU A 52 -0.52 -11.53 10.12
CA GLU A 52 0.43 -12.63 10.20
C GLU A 52 1.86 -12.09 10.18
N GLN A 53 2.73 -12.71 10.97
CA GLN A 53 4.12 -12.27 11.12
C GLN A 53 5.12 -13.13 10.39
N TYR A 54 4.75 -14.37 10.14
CA TYR A 54 5.63 -15.35 9.55
C TYR A 54 4.94 -16.04 8.39
N ALA A 55 5.73 -16.34 7.36
CA ALA A 55 5.35 -17.23 6.27
C ALA A 55 6.30 -18.42 6.21
N LEU A 56 5.75 -19.60 5.95
CA LEU A 56 6.52 -20.80 5.64
C LEU A 56 6.39 -21.09 4.15
N LEU A 57 7.52 -21.40 3.51
CA LEU A 57 7.56 -21.95 2.17
C LEU A 57 7.83 -23.44 2.26
N SER A 58 6.96 -24.26 1.68
CA SER A 58 7.15 -25.71 1.61
C SER A 58 7.28 -26.18 0.18
N ALA A 59 8.06 -27.23 -0.03
CA ALA A 59 8.17 -27.91 -1.31
C ALA A 59 8.37 -29.40 -1.06
N GLN A 60 7.63 -30.23 -1.81
CA GLN A 60 7.66 -31.69 -1.65
C GLN A 60 7.35 -32.14 -0.22
N GLY A 61 6.37 -31.49 0.43
CA GLY A 61 5.91 -31.84 1.79
C GLY A 61 6.85 -31.42 2.92
N VAL A 62 7.96 -30.74 2.63
CA VAL A 62 8.94 -30.28 3.62
C VAL A 62 9.00 -28.75 3.61
N VAL A 63 9.03 -28.14 4.79
CA VAL A 63 9.27 -26.70 4.93
C VAL A 63 10.71 -26.40 4.56
N ARG A 64 10.90 -25.58 3.53
CA ARG A 64 12.22 -25.19 3.00
C ARG A 64 12.71 -23.88 3.59
N GLN A 65 11.80 -22.98 3.92
CA GLN A 65 12.16 -21.67 4.44
C GLN A 65 11.08 -21.11 5.35
N ALA A 66 11.50 -20.37 6.38
CA ALA A 66 10.64 -19.53 7.20
C ALA A 66 11.02 -18.07 6.97
N ILE A 67 10.03 -17.19 6.91
CA ILE A 67 10.18 -15.77 6.59
C ILE A 67 9.50 -14.95 7.66
N GLU A 68 10.20 -13.96 8.21
CA GLU A 68 9.61 -12.87 8.98
C GLU A 68 9.10 -11.80 8.02
N ILE A 69 7.84 -11.40 8.19
CA ILE A 69 7.13 -10.45 7.34
C ILE A 69 7.24 -9.07 7.98
N ASP A 70 7.93 -8.16 7.30
CA ASP A 70 7.97 -6.75 7.68
C ASP A 70 6.72 -6.03 7.18
N ARG A 71 6.36 -6.28 5.90
CA ARG A 71 5.13 -5.75 5.29
C ARG A 71 4.71 -6.55 4.06
N LEU A 72 3.44 -6.39 3.70
CA LEU A 72 2.89 -6.89 2.44
C LEU A 72 2.73 -5.74 1.46
N VAL A 73 3.35 -5.85 0.29
CA VAL A 73 3.34 -4.80 -0.74
C VAL A 73 2.44 -5.24 -1.90
N ALA A 74 1.56 -4.35 -2.35
CA ALA A 74 0.73 -4.60 -3.52
C ALA A 74 1.59 -4.71 -4.79
N VAL A 75 1.29 -5.71 -5.61
CA VAL A 75 1.82 -5.86 -6.97
C VAL A 75 0.65 -5.92 -7.95
N SER A 76 0.94 -5.87 -9.26
CA SER A 76 -0.11 -5.80 -10.28
C SER A 76 -1.10 -6.98 -10.21
N GLY A 77 -2.34 -6.78 -10.67
CA GLY A 77 -3.36 -7.83 -10.69
C GLY A 77 -3.88 -8.27 -9.32
N GLY A 78 -3.85 -7.39 -8.32
CA GLY A 78 -4.43 -7.65 -6.98
C GLY A 78 -3.66 -8.67 -6.14
N ARG A 79 -2.39 -8.92 -6.49
CA ARG A 79 -1.49 -9.81 -5.76
C ARG A 79 -0.63 -9.03 -4.79
N ARG A 80 0.03 -9.73 -3.88
CA ARG A 80 0.93 -9.14 -2.90
C ARG A 80 2.29 -9.84 -2.88
N ALA A 81 3.31 -9.07 -2.57
CA ALA A 81 4.65 -9.52 -2.25
C ALA A 81 4.92 -9.36 -0.76
N ILE A 82 5.68 -10.29 -0.22
CA ILE A 82 6.24 -10.28 1.13
C ILE A 82 7.56 -9.51 1.05
N GLU A 83 7.64 -8.42 1.79
CA GLU A 83 8.91 -7.80 2.15
C GLU A 83 9.23 -8.19 3.59
N GLY A 84 10.49 -8.57 3.79
CA GLY A 84 10.90 -9.23 5.01
C GLY A 84 12.23 -9.94 4.82
N ARG A 85 12.49 -10.90 5.68
CA ARG A 85 13.76 -11.63 5.73
C ARG A 85 13.53 -13.09 6.08
N PHE A 86 14.27 -13.98 5.44
CA PHE A 86 14.25 -15.39 5.83
C PHE A 86 14.95 -15.57 7.19
N LEU A 87 14.47 -16.52 7.96
CA LEU A 87 14.94 -16.82 9.31
C LEU A 87 16.01 -17.91 9.24
N GLU A 88 17.07 -17.73 10.02
CA GLU A 88 18.19 -18.66 10.11
C GLU A 88 18.08 -19.56 11.35
N ALA A 89 18.95 -20.57 11.40
CA ALA A 89 19.12 -21.45 12.56
C ALA A 89 19.33 -20.67 13.86
N GLY A 90 18.66 -21.09 14.93
CA GLY A 90 18.62 -20.41 16.23
C GLY A 90 17.39 -19.53 16.43
N HIS A 91 16.64 -19.21 15.36
CA HIS A 91 15.34 -18.56 15.50
C HIS A 91 14.24 -19.59 15.84
N PRO A 92 13.37 -19.36 16.85
CA PRO A 92 12.37 -20.35 17.29
C PRO A 92 11.47 -20.88 16.17
N VAL A 93 11.02 -20.01 15.26
CA VAL A 93 10.22 -20.42 14.09
C VAL A 93 11.03 -21.26 13.09
N HIS A 94 12.28 -20.90 12.82
CA HIS A 94 13.14 -21.67 11.92
C HIS A 94 13.33 -23.08 12.50
N ASP A 95 13.80 -23.16 13.75
CA ASP A 95 14.12 -24.42 14.41
C ASP A 95 12.86 -25.28 14.65
N ALA A 96 11.69 -24.65 14.76
CA ALA A 96 10.42 -25.34 14.86
C ALA A 96 9.96 -25.97 13.54
N TYR A 97 10.26 -25.38 12.38
CA TYR A 97 9.61 -25.76 11.12
C TYR A 97 10.54 -26.13 9.98
N VAL A 98 11.64 -25.41 9.76
CA VAL A 98 12.51 -25.62 8.59
C VAL A 98 13.13 -27.03 8.63
N GLY A 99 13.10 -27.72 7.49
CA GLY A 99 13.54 -29.11 7.36
C GLY A 99 12.55 -30.16 7.86
N LYS A 100 11.39 -29.76 8.41
CA LYS A 100 10.36 -30.68 8.92
C LYS A 100 9.18 -30.83 7.96
N PRO A 101 8.32 -31.84 8.14
CA PRO A 101 7.08 -31.94 7.40
C PRO A 101 6.24 -30.66 7.49
N GLN A 102 5.60 -30.29 6.40
CA GLN A 102 4.70 -29.14 6.38
C GLN A 102 3.55 -29.31 7.40
N PRO A 103 3.10 -28.22 8.04
CA PRO A 103 2.12 -28.30 9.14
C PRO A 103 0.68 -28.50 8.69
N ILE A 104 0.41 -28.37 7.38
CA ILE A 104 -0.94 -28.49 6.79
C ILE A 104 -0.86 -29.45 5.61
N GLU A 105 -1.88 -30.29 5.45
CA GLU A 105 -2.00 -31.16 4.28
C GLU A 105 -2.07 -30.34 2.98
N PRO A 106 -1.56 -30.88 1.86
CA PRO A 106 -1.65 -30.19 0.57
C PRO A 106 -3.11 -29.94 0.18
N VAL A 107 -3.44 -28.69 -0.14
CA VAL A 107 -4.73 -28.31 -0.71
C VAL A 107 -4.53 -27.64 -2.06
N ARG A 108 -5.61 -27.51 -2.85
CA ARG A 108 -5.55 -26.91 -4.20
C ARG A 108 -5.04 -25.46 -4.18
N ASN A 109 -5.39 -24.69 -3.14
CA ASN A 109 -4.87 -23.34 -2.98
C ASN A 109 -3.49 -23.38 -2.32
N PRO A 110 -2.42 -22.90 -2.97
CA PRO A 110 -1.08 -22.96 -2.40
C PRO A 110 -0.94 -22.11 -1.13
N VAL A 111 -1.79 -21.08 -0.93
CA VAL A 111 -1.77 -20.24 0.26
C VAL A 111 -2.76 -20.75 1.29
N THR A 112 -2.25 -21.07 2.47
CA THR A 112 -3.00 -21.58 3.61
C THR A 112 -2.56 -20.89 4.91
N TYR A 113 -3.31 -21.10 5.98
CA TYR A 113 -3.03 -20.51 7.29
C TYR A 113 -3.20 -21.54 8.38
N PHE A 114 -2.33 -21.49 9.40
CA PHE A 114 -2.45 -22.31 10.60
C PHE A 114 -2.03 -21.53 11.84
N GLU A 115 -2.50 -21.99 13.00
CA GLU A 115 -2.10 -21.44 14.30
C GLU A 115 -0.77 -22.07 14.75
N SER A 116 0.17 -21.24 15.18
CA SER A 116 1.48 -21.68 15.66
C SER A 116 1.80 -21.04 17.01
N PRO A 117 2.26 -21.82 18.00
CA PRO A 117 2.73 -21.25 19.27
C PRO A 117 4.02 -20.44 19.10
N HIS A 118 4.75 -20.65 18.00
CA HIS A 118 5.99 -19.92 17.69
C HIS A 118 5.72 -18.62 16.91
N ALA A 119 4.46 -18.33 16.55
CA ALA A 119 4.06 -17.08 15.90
C ALA A 119 3.69 -15.98 16.89
N ALA A 120 3.83 -16.19 18.20
CA ALA A 120 3.51 -15.18 19.19
C ALA A 120 4.62 -14.11 19.25
N ARG A 121 4.25 -12.85 18.99
CA ARG A 121 5.10 -11.68 19.26
C ARG A 121 4.87 -11.12 20.64
N THR A 122 5.76 -10.24 21.07
CA THR A 122 5.44 -9.30 22.14
C THR A 122 4.59 -8.13 21.62
N CYS A 123 3.74 -7.60 22.49
CA CYS A 123 2.90 -6.45 22.21
C CYS A 123 3.76 -5.22 21.88
N GLY A 124 3.46 -4.56 20.75
CA GLY A 124 4.16 -3.37 20.27
C GLY A 124 4.10 -2.16 21.19
N CYS A 125 3.26 -2.18 22.24
CA CYS A 125 3.32 -1.13 23.25
C CYS A 125 4.60 -1.18 24.09
N GLY A 126 5.24 -2.36 24.18
CA GLY A 126 6.45 -2.61 24.97
C GLY A 126 6.21 -3.32 26.30
N CYS A 127 4.99 -3.79 26.60
CA CYS A 127 4.70 -4.47 27.87
C CYS A 127 5.24 -5.90 27.98
N GLY A 128 5.79 -6.46 26.89
CA GLY A 128 6.31 -7.83 26.85
C GLY A 128 5.26 -8.94 26.79
N ALA A 129 3.96 -8.63 26.92
CA ALA A 129 2.90 -9.62 26.83
C ALA A 129 2.80 -10.18 25.40
N PRO A 130 2.52 -11.48 25.24
CA PRO A 130 2.38 -12.10 23.93
C PRO A 130 1.11 -11.61 23.21
N VAL A 131 1.18 -11.46 21.90
CA VAL A 131 0.05 -11.18 21.00
C VAL A 131 0.03 -12.29 19.96
N THR A 132 -1.15 -12.90 19.78
CA THR A 132 -1.36 -13.98 18.83
C THR A 132 -1.76 -13.49 17.44
N LEU A 133 -2.31 -12.27 17.33
CA LEU A 133 -2.78 -11.63 16.09
C LEU A 133 -2.54 -10.11 16.12
N GLY A 134 -1.98 -9.55 15.04
CA GLY A 134 -1.76 -8.10 14.91
C GLY A 134 -0.54 -7.61 15.70
N TRP A 135 -0.49 -6.31 16.02
CA TRP A 135 0.69 -5.68 16.66
C TRP A 135 0.50 -5.38 18.15
N PHE A 136 -0.74 -5.26 18.61
CA PHE A 136 -1.07 -4.79 19.95
C PHE A 136 -2.15 -5.67 20.58
N LEU A 137 -2.10 -5.83 21.90
CA LEU A 137 -3.28 -6.23 22.67
C LEU A 137 -4.36 -5.15 22.51
N THR A 138 -5.62 -5.53 22.71
CA THR A 138 -6.75 -4.60 22.60
C THR A 138 -6.52 -3.33 23.46
N GLY A 139 -6.56 -2.16 22.82
CA GLY A 139 -6.37 -0.85 23.46
C GLY A 139 -4.91 -0.47 23.78
N HIS A 140 -3.95 -1.38 23.58
CA HIS A 140 -2.54 -1.10 23.83
C HIS A 140 -1.91 -0.20 22.77
N ASP A 141 -2.46 -0.17 21.55
CA ASP A 141 -2.07 0.72 20.47
C ASP A 141 -2.32 2.19 20.83
N GLN A 142 -3.54 2.52 21.26
CA GLN A 142 -3.91 3.87 21.66
C GLN A 142 -3.09 4.30 22.88
N LYS A 143 -2.99 3.45 23.90
CA LYS A 143 -2.16 3.73 25.09
C LYS A 143 -0.70 4.00 24.68
N ALA A 144 -0.12 3.14 23.85
CA ALA A 144 1.25 3.27 23.37
C ALA A 144 1.50 4.58 22.62
N LEU A 145 0.55 5.00 21.78
CA LEU A 145 0.60 6.26 21.05
C LEU A 145 0.56 7.46 22.02
N HIS A 146 -0.43 7.50 22.91
CA HIS A 146 -0.58 8.57 23.88
C HIS A 146 0.63 8.69 24.82
N ASP A 147 1.17 7.57 25.31
CA ASP A 147 2.37 7.55 26.16
C ASP A 147 3.60 8.15 25.46
N ARG A 148 3.71 7.99 24.13
CA ARG A 148 4.81 8.55 23.33
C ARG A 148 4.57 10.01 22.99
N VAL A 149 3.35 10.39 22.63
CA VAL A 149 2.95 11.79 22.38
C VAL A 149 3.17 12.63 23.65
N ALA A 150 2.85 12.09 24.82
CA ALA A 150 3.06 12.77 26.11
C ALA A 150 4.55 13.09 26.40
N LYS A 151 5.50 12.36 25.81
CA LYS A 151 6.95 12.65 25.95
C LYS A 151 7.39 13.84 25.10
N ILE A 152 6.67 14.13 24.02
CA ILE A 152 6.92 15.27 23.13
C ILE A 152 6.23 16.53 23.70
N GLY A 153 5.04 16.34 24.29
CA GLY A 153 4.25 17.39 24.91
C GLY A 153 2.76 17.05 24.83
N THR A 154 1.98 17.97 24.28
CA THR A 154 0.54 17.77 24.03
C THR A 154 0.28 17.19 22.64
N VAL A 155 -0.92 16.63 22.44
CA VAL A 155 -1.38 16.17 21.11
C VAL A 155 -1.29 17.30 20.07
N HIS A 156 -1.66 18.53 20.44
CA HIS A 156 -1.57 19.69 19.55
C HIS A 156 -0.11 19.98 19.12
N GLN A 157 0.84 19.87 20.05
CA GLN A 157 2.26 20.06 19.74
C GLN A 157 2.82 18.95 18.85
N PHE A 158 2.41 17.70 19.08
CA PHE A 158 2.75 16.58 18.21
C PHE A 158 2.24 16.80 16.79
N ILE A 159 0.95 17.12 16.63
CA ILE A 159 0.35 17.40 15.31
C ILE A 159 1.09 18.55 14.63
N GLY A 160 1.29 19.67 15.33
CA GLY A 160 2.02 20.80 14.77
C GLY A 160 3.47 20.47 14.38
N TRP A 161 4.15 19.59 15.10
CA TRP A 161 5.47 19.08 14.69
C TRP A 161 5.37 18.18 13.46
N PHE A 162 4.44 17.21 13.45
CA PHE A 162 4.25 16.28 12.35
C PHE A 162 3.96 17.04 11.05
N ASP A 163 3.00 17.97 11.09
CA ASP A 163 2.62 18.79 9.94
C ASP A 163 3.78 19.64 9.42
N ARG A 164 4.68 20.12 10.30
CA ARG A 164 5.88 20.86 9.87
C ARG A 164 6.94 19.94 9.24
N VAL A 165 7.12 18.73 9.76
CA VAL A 165 8.12 17.77 9.26
C VAL A 165 7.68 17.18 7.92
N TYR A 166 6.39 16.90 7.77
CA TYR A 166 5.81 16.31 6.57
C TYR A 166 5.07 17.35 5.70
N ALA A 167 5.37 18.63 5.88
CA ALA A 167 4.79 19.74 5.11
C ALA A 167 5.06 19.61 3.60
N GLU A 168 6.15 18.93 3.21
CA GLU A 168 6.47 18.69 1.80
C GLU A 168 5.52 17.67 1.16
N ASP A 169 5.13 16.60 1.86
CA ASP A 169 4.18 15.60 1.35
C ASP A 169 2.76 16.18 1.14
N ALA A 170 2.34 17.14 1.97
CA ALA A 170 1.06 17.82 1.80
C ALA A 170 1.02 18.77 0.60
N ARG A 171 2.16 19.37 0.21
CA ARG A 171 2.25 20.20 -1.00
C ARG A 171 2.37 19.37 -2.28
N THR A 172 2.94 18.17 -2.22
CA THR A 172 3.07 17.27 -3.38
C THR A 172 1.81 16.44 -3.65
N MET A 173 0.90 16.29 -2.67
CA MET A 173 -0.43 15.71 -2.89
C MET A 173 -1.51 16.73 -3.30
N SER A 174 -1.16 18.01 -3.44
CA SER A 174 -2.08 19.00 -3.99
C SER A 174 -2.09 18.89 -5.50
N SER A 175 -3.24 18.48 -6.07
CA SER A 175 -3.47 18.59 -7.51
C SER A 175 -3.17 20.02 -7.96
N ARG A 176 -2.22 20.18 -8.88
CA ARG A 176 -1.85 21.50 -9.41
C ARG A 176 -2.59 21.75 -10.72
N ILE A 177 -3.22 22.90 -10.84
CA ILE A 177 -3.78 23.36 -12.12
C ILE A 177 -2.62 23.65 -13.08
N THR A 178 -2.57 22.91 -14.19
CA THR A 178 -1.58 23.08 -15.25
C THR A 178 -2.13 23.92 -16.41
N SER A 179 -3.43 23.84 -16.67
CA SER A 179 -4.11 24.72 -17.63
C SER A 179 -5.59 24.91 -17.31
N ILE A 180 -6.12 26.07 -17.75
CA ILE A 180 -7.54 26.36 -17.80
C ILE A 180 -7.84 26.87 -19.22
N THR A 181 -8.69 26.16 -19.96
CA THR A 181 -9.10 26.51 -21.32
C THR A 181 -10.60 26.63 -21.44
N ALA A 182 -11.11 27.29 -22.50
CA ALA A 182 -12.53 27.30 -22.78
C ALA A 182 -13.08 25.88 -22.86
N HIS A 183 -14.24 25.65 -22.27
CA HIS A 183 -14.87 24.35 -22.31
C HIS A 183 -15.28 24.00 -23.75
N THR A 184 -14.80 22.86 -24.26
CA THR A 184 -15.03 22.46 -25.66
C THR A 184 -15.59 21.05 -25.85
N ASN A 185 -15.63 20.24 -24.79
CA ASN A 185 -16.13 18.87 -24.85
C ASN A 185 -17.65 18.78 -24.64
N ASP A 186 -18.20 17.57 -24.75
CA ASP A 186 -19.64 17.27 -24.66
C ASP A 186 -20.14 17.06 -23.21
N LYS A 187 -19.28 17.25 -22.20
CA LYS A 187 -19.67 17.08 -20.81
C LYS A 187 -20.68 18.16 -20.43
N THR A 188 -21.81 17.73 -19.88
CA THR A 188 -22.88 18.63 -19.42
C THR A 188 -22.92 18.78 -17.90
N THR A 189 -22.10 18.01 -17.19
CA THR A 189 -22.07 17.97 -15.72
C THR A 189 -20.77 18.56 -15.19
N CYS A 190 -20.89 19.45 -14.20
CA CYS A 190 -19.72 20.02 -13.53
C CYS A 190 -18.99 18.93 -12.74
N SER A 191 -17.72 18.71 -13.04
CA SER A 191 -16.89 17.69 -12.40
C SER A 191 -16.77 17.91 -10.89
N ALA A 192 -16.81 19.18 -10.45
CA ALA A 192 -16.69 19.54 -9.04
C ALA A 192 -18.01 19.49 -8.24
N HIS A 193 -19.15 19.72 -8.88
CA HIS A 193 -20.45 19.80 -8.18
C HIS A 193 -21.39 18.62 -8.48
N GLY A 194 -21.05 17.78 -9.47
CA GLY A 194 -21.86 16.65 -9.90
C GLY A 194 -23.18 17.05 -10.56
N ALA A 195 -23.97 16.04 -10.96
CA ALA A 195 -25.21 16.22 -11.71
C ALA A 195 -26.37 16.82 -10.90
N ALA A 196 -26.30 16.72 -9.57
CA ALA A 196 -27.33 17.24 -8.67
C ALA A 196 -27.27 18.77 -8.52
N ALA A 197 -26.14 19.39 -8.83
CA ALA A 197 -25.98 20.83 -8.73
C ALA A 197 -26.53 21.53 -9.98
N LYS A 198 -27.41 22.52 -9.77
CA LYS A 198 -27.95 23.39 -10.84
C LYS A 198 -26.89 24.40 -11.30
N CYS A 199 -25.80 23.91 -11.90
CA CYS A 199 -24.81 24.76 -12.54
C CYS A 199 -25.42 25.36 -13.81
N ALA A 200 -25.28 26.68 -14.00
CA ALA A 200 -25.88 27.36 -15.15
C ALA A 200 -25.27 26.92 -16.49
N ARG A 201 -23.94 26.81 -16.58
CA ARG A 201 -23.18 26.36 -17.76
C ARG A 201 -21.75 25.96 -17.37
N LEU A 202 -21.17 24.98 -18.05
CA LEU A 202 -19.73 24.70 -17.98
C LEU A 202 -19.00 25.64 -18.92
N ILE A 203 -17.92 26.26 -18.43
CA ILE A 203 -17.23 27.34 -19.14
C ILE A 203 -15.75 27.09 -19.34
N ALA A 204 -15.15 26.19 -18.54
CA ALA A 204 -13.76 25.82 -18.70
C ALA A 204 -13.52 24.32 -18.55
N ASP A 205 -12.50 23.85 -19.26
CA ASP A 205 -11.81 22.60 -19.01
C ASP A 205 -10.52 22.91 -18.23
N VAL A 206 -10.34 22.23 -17.09
CA VAL A 206 -9.22 22.42 -16.16
C VAL A 206 -8.39 21.16 -16.16
N VAL A 207 -7.10 21.28 -16.46
CA VAL A 207 -6.17 20.16 -16.37
C VAL A 207 -5.44 20.24 -15.05
N LEU A 208 -5.50 19.13 -14.30
CA LEU A 208 -4.80 18.94 -13.04
C LEU A 208 -3.66 17.92 -13.25
N SER A 209 -2.51 18.20 -12.64
CA SER A 209 -1.46 17.21 -12.40
C SER A 209 -1.52 16.75 -10.95
N ASP A 210 -1.57 15.44 -10.70
CA ASP A 210 -1.48 14.84 -9.36
C ASP A 210 -0.32 13.85 -9.25
N ALA A 211 0.00 13.44 -8.01
CA ALA A 211 1.01 12.43 -7.74
C ALA A 211 0.49 11.03 -8.13
N GLY A 212 0.44 10.74 -9.42
CA GLY A 212 0.06 9.41 -9.95
C GLY A 212 -0.56 9.41 -11.34
N SER A 213 -1.04 10.57 -11.83
CA SER A 213 -1.59 10.73 -13.16
C SER A 213 -1.12 12.05 -13.78
N ASP A 214 -0.58 11.97 -14.99
CA ASP A 214 -0.08 13.16 -15.71
C ASP A 214 -1.21 14.12 -16.10
N HIS A 215 -2.47 13.64 -16.17
CA HIS A 215 -3.61 14.44 -16.63
C HIS A 215 -4.96 13.99 -16.05
N VAL A 216 -5.59 14.88 -15.28
CA VAL A 216 -7.03 14.78 -14.94
C VAL A 216 -7.74 16.01 -15.50
N GLU A 217 -8.69 15.81 -16.42
CA GLU A 217 -9.41 16.89 -17.10
C GLU A 217 -10.83 17.08 -16.52
N TRP A 218 -11.05 18.23 -15.90
CA TRP A 218 -12.30 18.61 -15.25
C TRP A 218 -13.04 19.66 -16.07
N ALA A 219 -14.27 19.36 -16.48
CA ALA A 219 -15.20 20.37 -16.98
C ALA A 219 -15.89 21.07 -15.80
N VAL A 220 -15.75 22.39 -15.68
CA VAL A 220 -16.19 23.18 -14.52
C VAL A 220 -17.03 24.40 -14.92
N CYS A 221 -17.88 24.85 -13.98
CA CYS A 221 -18.72 26.03 -14.16
C CYS A 221 -18.06 27.31 -13.61
N ALA A 222 -18.60 28.46 -14.01
CA ALA A 222 -18.10 29.78 -13.59
C ALA A 222 -18.11 30.01 -12.07
N ARG A 223 -18.98 29.28 -11.35
CA ARG A 223 -19.03 29.34 -9.88
C ARG A 223 -17.78 28.72 -9.28
N TRP A 224 -17.41 27.51 -9.71
CA TRP A 224 -16.24 26.82 -9.18
C TRP A 224 -14.95 27.60 -9.48
N LEU A 225 -14.80 28.13 -10.70
CA LEU A 225 -13.63 28.93 -11.07
C LEU A 225 -13.42 30.18 -10.20
N ARG A 226 -14.50 30.79 -9.69
CA ARG A 226 -14.44 31.96 -8.81
C ARG A 226 -14.28 31.63 -7.34
N GLU A 227 -14.75 30.46 -6.92
CA GLU A 227 -14.77 30.05 -5.51
C GLU A 227 -13.55 29.19 -5.15
N ASN A 228 -12.89 28.56 -6.13
CA ASN A 228 -11.68 27.76 -5.91
C ASN A 228 -10.44 28.67 -5.82
N PRO A 229 -9.69 28.65 -4.69
CA PRO A 229 -8.52 29.51 -4.51
C PRO A 229 -7.40 29.25 -5.51
N ASP A 230 -7.16 27.99 -5.88
CA ASP A 230 -6.09 27.62 -6.81
C ASP A 230 -6.42 28.08 -8.24
N ALA A 231 -7.68 27.97 -8.65
CA ALA A 231 -8.15 28.48 -9.93
C ALA A 231 -8.08 30.01 -9.98
N THR A 232 -8.44 30.69 -8.88
CA THR A 232 -8.36 32.15 -8.78
C THR A 232 -6.91 32.60 -8.91
N ALA A 233 -6.00 32.01 -8.14
CA ALA A 233 -4.57 32.33 -8.19
C ALA A 233 -3.97 32.04 -9.58
N TRP A 234 -4.38 30.96 -10.23
CA TRP A 234 -3.91 30.64 -11.58
C TRP A 234 -4.41 31.66 -12.63
N LEU A 235 -5.69 32.08 -12.55
CA LEU A 235 -6.25 33.08 -13.47
C LEU A 235 -5.64 34.48 -13.27
N GLU A 236 -5.27 34.83 -12.03
CA GLU A 236 -4.55 36.08 -11.74
C GLU A 236 -3.18 36.13 -12.44
N SER A 237 -2.51 34.97 -12.58
CA SER A 237 -1.24 34.88 -13.32
C SER A 237 -1.39 34.67 -14.83
N HIS A 238 -2.61 34.41 -15.33
CA HIS A 238 -2.93 34.11 -16.74
C HIS A 238 -4.14 34.93 -17.22
N PRO A 239 -3.99 36.26 -17.40
CA PRO A 239 -5.09 37.17 -17.69
C PRO A 239 -5.83 36.85 -19.01
N GLU A 240 -5.18 36.18 -19.96
CA GLU A 240 -5.79 35.69 -21.20
C GLU A 240 -6.91 34.67 -20.94
N ALA A 241 -6.76 33.85 -19.91
CA ALA A 241 -7.75 32.86 -19.51
C ALA A 241 -8.82 33.45 -18.58
N ALA A 242 -8.53 34.55 -17.89
CA ALA A 242 -9.51 35.27 -17.07
C ALA A 242 -10.71 35.79 -17.89
N ALA A 243 -10.53 35.99 -19.20
CA ALA A 243 -11.61 36.35 -20.13
C ALA A 243 -12.77 35.32 -20.16
N LEU A 244 -12.51 34.07 -19.78
CA LEU A 244 -13.54 33.02 -19.69
C LEU A 244 -14.65 33.36 -18.69
N LEU A 245 -14.32 34.08 -17.60
CA LEU A 245 -15.29 34.52 -16.59
C LEU A 245 -16.19 35.66 -17.07
N ASN A 246 -15.77 36.39 -18.11
CA ASN A 246 -16.54 37.51 -18.68
C ASN A 246 -17.46 37.07 -19.83
N ALA A 247 -17.27 35.85 -20.35
CA ALA A 247 -18.05 35.28 -21.44
C ALA A 247 -19.21 34.36 -20.95
N SER A 248 -19.51 34.38 -19.65
CA SER A 248 -20.45 33.46 -18.97
C SER A 248 -21.69 34.14 -18.42
#